data_AF-A0A0W0ZJF6-F1
#
_entry.id   AF-A0A0W0ZJF6-F1
#
_cell.length_a   1.000
_cell.length_b   1.000
_cell.length_c   1.000
_cell.angle_alpha   90.00
_cell.angle_beta   90.00
_cell.angle_gamma   90.00
#
_symmetry.space_group_name_H-M   'P 1'
#
loop_
_entity.id
_entity.type
_entity.pdbx_description
1 polymer ?
#
loop_
_entity_poly.entity_id
_entity_poly.type
_entity_poly.pdbx_seq_one_letter_code
_entity_poly.pdbx_strand_id
1 'polypeptide(L)' 'MISFMQKMFIFFLAVFFPWIIFLINDNPGGAFVSLALQATVIGWPFATMWALRTHYPPSKDKKS' A
#
# COMPACT_ATOMS: atom_id res chain seq x y z
N MET A 1 8.91 -10.20 14.18
CA MET A 1 8.33 -11.26 13.34
C MET A 1 6.87 -10.94 13.13
N ILE A 2 6.47 -10.50 11.93
CA ILE A 2 5.06 -10.22 11.63
C ILE A 2 4.33 -11.54 11.43
N SER A 3 3.31 -11.77 12.24
CA SER A 3 2.50 -12.99 12.25
C SER A 3 1.69 -13.12 10.95
N PHE A 4 1.37 -14.34 10.52
CA PHE A 4 0.51 -14.56 9.35
C PHE A 4 -0.84 -13.82 9.46
N MET A 5 -1.43 -13.78 10.67
CA MET A 5 -2.63 -12.99 10.96
C MET A 5 -2.43 -11.48 10.75
N GLN A 6 -1.27 -10.94 11.14
CA GLN A 6 -0.97 -9.52 10.92
C GLN A 6 -0.78 -9.21 9.42
N LYS A 7 -0.21 -10.13 8.63
CA LYS A 7 -0.17 -9.98 7.17
C LYS A 7 -1.56 -9.90 6.57
N MET A 8 -2.47 -10.79 6.96
CA MET A 8 -3.86 -10.73 6.51
C MET A 8 -4.54 -9.43 6.93
N PHE A 9 -4.29 -8.95 8.16
CA PHE A 9 -4.82 -7.70 8.66
C PHE A 9 -4.31 -6.49 7.85
N ILE A 10 -3.01 -6.44 7.55
CA ILE A 10 -2.40 -5.42 6.70
C ILE A 10 -2.95 -5.51 5.27
N PHE A 11 -3.21 -6.71 4.75
CA PHE A 11 -3.82 -6.89 3.43
C PHE A 11 -5.25 -6.34 3.39
N PHE A 12 -6.05 -6.61 4.43
CA PHE A 12 -7.38 -6.05 4.59
C PHE A 12 -7.33 -4.52 4.69
N LEU A 13 -6.40 -3.98 5.48
CA LEU A 13 -6.16 -2.53 5.55
C LEU A 13 -5.70 -1.96 4.21
N ALA A 14 -4.90 -2.68 3.43
CA ALA A 14 -4.45 -2.23 2.12
C ALA A 14 -5.59 -2.11 1.11
N VAL A 15 -6.58 -2.99 1.22
CA VAL A 15 -7.78 -2.96 0.38
C VAL A 15 -8.74 -1.87 0.85
N PHE A 16 -9.09 -1.82 2.14
CA PHE A 16 -10.11 -0.89 2.64
C PHE A 16 -9.60 0.51 2.96
N PHE A 17 -8.33 0.66 3.32
CA PHE A 17 -7.71 1.91 3.78
C PHE A 17 -6.25 2.05 3.30
N PRO A 18 -5.98 1.97 1.97
CA PRO A 18 -4.64 2.05 1.41
C PRO A 18 -3.85 3.30 1.83
N TRP A 19 -4.52 4.43 2.07
CA TRP A 19 -3.86 5.67 2.50
C TRP A 19 -3.15 5.55 3.85
N ILE A 20 -3.65 4.69 4.76
CA ILE A 20 -3.03 4.45 6.07
C ILE A 20 -1.67 3.78 5.89
N ILE A 21 -1.56 2.85 4.95
CA ILE A 21 -0.29 2.17 4.64
C ILE A 21 0.74 3.15 4.07
N PHE A 22 0.30 4.09 3.25
CA PHE A 22 1.16 5.14 2.72
C PHE A 22 1.63 6.12 3.80
N LEU A 23 0.77 6.48 4.75
CA LEU A 23 1.16 7.29 5.91
C LEU A 23 2.17 6.57 6.82
N ILE A 24 2.00 5.25 7.03
CA ILE A 24 2.94 4.43 7.81
C ILE A 24 4.31 4.32 7.11
N ASN A 25 4.37 4.42 5.79
CA ASN A 25 5.60 4.37 5.00
C ASN A 25 6.21 5.76 4.71
N ASP A 26 5.88 6.79 5.50
CA ASP A 26 6.36 8.18 5.34
C ASP A 26 6.13 8.76 3.93
N ASN A 27 5.08 8.31 3.24
CA ASN A 27 4.79 8.70 1.86
C ASN A 27 3.42 9.40 1.78
N PRO A 28 3.33 10.65 2.28
CA PRO A 28 2.06 11.38 2.36
C PRO A 28 1.47 11.68 0.98
N GLY A 29 2.30 11.86 -0.06
CA GLY A 29 1.83 12.02 -1.43
C GLY A 29 1.06 10.80 -1.93
N GLY A 30 1.54 9.59 -1.61
CA GLY A 30 0.83 8.37 -1.95
C GLY A 30 -0.47 8.18 -1.15
N ALA A 31 -0.55 8.73 0.06
CA ALA A 31 -1.79 8.72 0.86
C ALA A 31 -2.89 9.59 0.22
N PHE A 32 -2.54 10.77 -0.31
CA PHE A 32 -3.50 11.63 -1.04
C PHE A 32 -3.95 11.01 -2.37
N VAL A 33 -3.03 10.41 -3.12
CA VAL A 33 -3.35 9.74 -4.39
C VAL A 33 -4.21 8.50 -4.16
N SER A 34 -3.94 7.73 -3.11
CA SER A 34 -4.79 6.57 -2.75
C SER A 34 -6.17 7.00 -2.25
N LEU A 35 -6.31 8.12 -1.54
CA LEU A 35 -7.62 8.74 -1.22
C LEU A 35 -8.40 9.12 -2.48
N ALA A 36 -7.75 9.79 -3.45
CA ALA A 36 -8.38 10.18 -4.71
C ALA A 36 -8.74 8.96 -5.58
N LEU A 37 -7.89 7.94 -5.60
CA LEU A 37 -8.13 6.69 -6.31
C LEU A 37 -9.27 5.90 -5.64
N GLN A 38 -9.33 5.87 -4.32
CA GLN A 38 -10.40 5.20 -3.56
C GLN A 38 -11.76 5.88 -3.71
N ALA A 39 -11.81 7.18 -4.06
CA ALA A 39 -13.05 7.83 -4.47
C ALA A 39 -13.65 7.24 -5.75
N THR A 40 -12.90 6.39 -6.47
CA THR A 40 -13.34 5.70 -7.70
C THR A 40 -13.22 4.18 -7.55
N VAL A 41 -14.19 3.43 -8.06
CA VAL A 41 -14.17 1.95 -8.06
C VAL A 41 -12.95 1.40 -8.82
N ILE A 42 -12.48 2.14 -9.83
CA ILE A 42 -11.32 1.78 -10.68
C ILE A 42 -10.00 2.04 -9.95
N GLY A 43 -9.91 3.09 -9.14
CA GLY A 43 -8.69 3.40 -8.42
C GLY A 43 -8.44 2.47 -7.23
N TRP A 44 -9.45 1.72 -6.78
CA TRP A 44 -9.34 0.77 -5.68
C TRP A 44 -8.28 -0.35 -5.89
N PRO A 45 -8.29 -1.12 -7.01
CA PRO A 45 -7.22 -2.07 -7.30
C PRO A 45 -5.86 -1.38 -7.54
N PHE A 46 -5.86 -0.19 -8.13
CA PHE A 46 -4.64 0.57 -8.40
C PHE A 46 -3.95 1.02 -7.10
N ALA A 47 -4.72 1.56 -6.15
CA ALA A 47 -4.24 1.95 -4.83
C ALA A 47 -3.72 0.76 -4.02
N THR A 48 -4.39 -0.39 -4.09
CA THR A 48 -3.96 -1.64 -3.43
C THR A 48 -2.61 -2.12 -3.98
N MET A 49 -2.46 -2.18 -5.31
CA MET A 49 -1.21 -2.59 -5.95
C MET A 49 -0.05 -1.63 -5.63
N TRP A 50 -0.35 -0.34 -5.52
CA TRP A 50 0.65 0.68 -5.21
C TRP A 50 1.08 0.64 -3.73
N ALA A 51 0.12 0.47 -2.80
CA ALA A 51 0.40 0.30 -1.37
C ALA A 51 1.29 -0.94 -1.12
N LEU A 52 1.01 -2.05 -1.80
CA LEU A 52 1.84 -3.26 -1.73
C LEU A 52 3.26 -3.00 -2.24
N ARG A 53 3.42 -2.27 -3.35
CA ARG A 53 4.73 -1.95 -3.93
C ARG A 53 5.54 -1.00 -3.05
N THR A 54 4.89 -0.08 -2.33
CA THR A 54 5.54 0.81 -1.37
C THR A 54 5.97 0.05 -0.12
N HIS A 55 5.13 -0.86 0.39
CA HIS A 55 5.42 -1.59 1.62
C HIS A 55 6.40 -2.76 1.44
N TYR A 56 6.40 -3.37 0.26
CA TYR A 56 7.38 -4.36 -0.18
C TYR A 56 8.11 -3.82 -1.42
N PRO A 57 9.07 -2.89 -1.23
CA PRO A 57 9.90 -2.47 -2.35
C PRO A 57 10.60 -3.72 -2.90
N PRO A 58 10.56 -3.97 -4.22
CA PRO A 58 11.35 -5.04 -4.80
C PRO A 58 12.79 -4.81 -4.36
N SER A 59 13.43 -5.86 -3.82
CA SER A 59 14.84 -5.80 -3.44
C SER A 59 15.58 -5.21 -4.62
N LYS A 60 16.22 -4.05 -4.41
CA LYS A 60 17.11 -3.46 -5.40
C LYS A 60 18.26 -4.45 -5.55
N ASP A 61 18.09 -5.41 -6.43
CA ASP A 61 19.19 -6.18 -6.98
C ASP A 61 20.05 -5.13 -7.67
N LYS A 62 21.09 -4.71 -6.96
CA LYS A 62 22.09 -3.80 -7.48
C LYS A 62 22.74 -4.56 -8.63
N LYS A 63 22.22 -4.38 -9.84
CA LYS A 63 23.04 -4.59 -11.03
C LYS A 63 24.18 -3.57 -10.94
N SER A 64 25.29 -4.11 -10.45
CA SER A 64 26.65 -3.61 -10.51
C SER A 64 27.02 -3.13 -11.91
#